data_AF-A0A8K0IW34-F1
#
_entry.id   AF-A0A8K0IW34-F1
#
_cell.length_a   1.000
_cell.length_b   1.000
_cell.length_c   1.000
_cell.angle_alpha   90.00
_cell.angle_beta   90.00
_cell.angle_gamma   90.00
#
_symmetry.space_group_name_H-M   'P 1'
#
loop_
_entity.id
_entity.type
_entity.pdbx_description
1 polymer ?
#
loop_
_entity_poly.entity_id
_entity_poly.type
_entity_poly.pdbx_seq_one_letter_code
_entity_poly.pdbx_strand_id
1 'polypeptide(L)'
;MQLCRTSVTPKPQAYRGGSKTVGRWLKDRREKKKEESRAQNAQLHAAVSVAAVAAAVAAIAAATAATTSGSGKDDRAARTDMAVASAATLVAAHCVEAAESMGAEREHLASVVGSAVNVRTPGDIVTLTAAAATALRGAATLKARALKEVWNIAAVIPVEKGGMGGHHDHRHHKQHKELDSNGSSFSDELVQDEENFLGLCSQELLARGTELLKRTRKGALHWKIVSVYINRMGLVMLKMKSRHVAGTITKKKKSVVTEVCKDIQAWAGRHLLEGGEQRRYFGLRTAERRVIEFECRSQREYEMWTQGVSRLLNIAGERKHLA
;
A
#
# COMPACT_ATOMS: atom_id res chain seq x y z
N MET A 1 53.07 52.38 -9.41
CA MET A 1 52.46 51.06 -9.68
C MET A 1 52.21 50.34 -8.36
N GLN A 2 51.03 50.47 -7.77
CA GLN A 2 50.44 49.42 -6.94
C GLN A 2 48.95 49.74 -6.72
N LEU A 3 48.12 48.87 -7.32
CA LEU A 3 46.68 48.97 -7.41
C LEU A 3 46.04 48.62 -6.05
N CYS A 4 45.16 49.49 -5.55
CA CYS A 4 44.22 49.13 -4.48
C CYS A 4 43.21 48.10 -5.01
N ARG A 5 43.29 46.85 -4.52
CA ARG A 5 42.25 45.82 -4.73
C ARG A 5 41.16 45.99 -3.67
N THR A 6 39.95 46.33 -4.12
CA THR A 6 38.73 46.27 -3.30
C THR A 6 38.31 44.82 -3.10
N SER A 7 38.08 44.42 -1.85
CA SER A 7 37.54 43.12 -1.48
C SER A 7 36.05 43.07 -1.76
N VAL A 8 35.65 42.33 -2.79
CA VAL A 8 34.24 41.98 -3.04
C VAL A 8 33.87 40.81 -2.15
N THR A 9 32.99 41.05 -1.19
CA THR A 9 32.35 39.97 -0.42
C THR A 9 31.26 39.31 -1.27
N PRO A 10 31.25 37.98 -1.46
CA PRO A 10 30.15 37.30 -2.14
C PRO A 10 28.91 37.28 -1.24
N LYS A 11 27.81 37.86 -1.73
CA LYS A 11 26.48 37.74 -1.11
C LYS A 11 26.10 36.26 -0.99
N PRO A 12 25.56 35.80 0.15
CA PRO A 12 25.04 34.44 0.25
C PRO A 12 23.89 34.27 -0.74
N GLN A 13 24.06 33.33 -1.68
CA GLN A 13 23.00 32.84 -2.53
C GLN A 13 21.90 32.26 -1.64
N ALA A 14 20.77 32.96 -1.57
CA ALA A 14 19.55 32.43 -0.98
C ALA A 14 19.21 31.13 -1.71
N TYR A 15 19.33 30.00 -1.00
CA TYR A 15 18.76 28.74 -1.42
C TYR A 15 17.27 28.98 -1.66
N ARG A 16 16.84 29.05 -2.93
CA ARG A 16 15.43 29.10 -3.29
C ARG A 16 14.83 27.76 -2.90
N GLY A 17 14.43 27.65 -1.64
CA GLY A 17 13.43 26.69 -1.18
C GLY A 17 12.14 27.01 -1.92
N GLY A 18 11.95 26.37 -3.08
CA GLY A 18 10.78 26.57 -3.92
C GLY A 18 9.52 26.25 -3.13
N SER A 19 8.79 27.30 -2.74
CA SER A 19 7.44 27.19 -2.22
C SER A 19 6.58 26.46 -3.27
N LYS A 20 6.21 25.21 -3.00
CA LYS A 20 5.44 24.38 -3.93
C LYS A 20 4.03 24.98 -4.05
N THR A 21 3.74 25.57 -5.21
CA THR A 21 2.43 26.15 -5.52
C THR A 21 1.32 25.09 -5.42
N VAL A 22 0.13 25.48 -4.96
CA VAL A 22 -1.03 24.57 -4.78
C VAL A 22 -1.40 23.87 -6.09
N GLY A 23 -1.16 24.50 -7.25
CA GLY A 23 -1.33 23.89 -8.56
C GLY A 23 -0.41 22.70 -8.82
N ARG A 24 0.85 22.78 -8.36
CA ARG A 24 1.80 21.66 -8.42
C ARG A 24 1.40 20.54 -7.45
N TRP A 25 0.87 20.86 -6.27
CA TRP A 25 0.33 19.86 -5.34
C TRP A 25 -0.93 19.16 -5.84
N LEU A 26 -1.83 19.86 -6.53
CA LEU A 26 -3.02 19.26 -7.16
C LEU A 26 -2.63 18.37 -8.34
N LYS A 27 -1.63 18.80 -9.12
CA LYS A 27 -1.01 17.98 -10.17
C LYS A 27 -0.38 16.73 -9.57
N ASP A 28 0.46 16.86 -8.55
CA ASP A 28 1.08 15.73 -7.83
C ASP A 28 0.02 14.78 -7.22
N ARG A 29 -1.09 15.30 -6.66
CA ARG A 29 -2.18 14.49 -6.10
C ARG A 29 -2.99 13.78 -7.19
N ARG A 30 -3.23 14.41 -8.34
CA ARG A 30 -3.89 13.80 -9.50
C ARG A 30 -3.00 12.74 -10.15
N GLU A 31 -1.71 13.02 -10.26
CA GLU A 31 -0.69 12.08 -10.73
C GLU A 31 -0.57 10.89 -9.76
N LYS A 32 -0.65 11.12 -8.45
CA LYS A 32 -0.65 10.05 -7.43
C LYS A 32 -1.91 9.17 -7.48
N LYS A 33 -3.10 9.76 -7.67
CA LYS A 33 -4.34 8.98 -7.90
C LYS A 33 -4.26 8.17 -9.19
N LYS A 34 -3.61 8.72 -10.22
CA LYS A 34 -3.35 8.03 -11.49
C LYS A 34 -2.33 6.90 -11.31
N GLU A 35 -1.30 7.07 -10.48
CA GLU A 35 -0.30 6.03 -10.19
C GLU A 35 -0.89 4.86 -9.38
N GLU A 36 -1.74 5.15 -8.40
CA GLU A 36 -2.46 4.12 -7.64
C GLU A 36 -3.42 3.31 -8.53
N SER A 37 -4.17 3.98 -9.41
CA SER A 37 -5.00 3.30 -10.41
C SER A 37 -4.17 2.47 -11.41
N ARG A 38 -2.97 2.94 -11.80
CA ARG A 38 -2.05 2.17 -12.64
C ARG A 38 -1.54 0.92 -11.94
N ALA A 39 -1.24 1.01 -10.63
CA ALA A 39 -0.81 -0.15 -9.85
C ALA A 39 -1.94 -1.18 -9.73
N GLN A 40 -3.18 -0.73 -9.46
CA GLN A 40 -4.36 -1.60 -9.41
C GLN A 40 -4.63 -2.27 -10.76
N ASN A 41 -4.62 -1.53 -11.88
CA ASN A 41 -4.82 -2.11 -13.21
C ASN A 41 -3.72 -3.11 -13.58
N ALA A 42 -2.47 -2.85 -13.16
CA ALA A 42 -1.38 -3.80 -13.39
C ALA A 42 -1.52 -5.07 -12.56
N GLN A 43 -1.99 -4.98 -11.32
CA GLN A 43 -2.31 -6.14 -10.49
C GLN A 43 -3.47 -6.95 -11.08
N LEU A 44 -4.50 -6.28 -11.59
CA LEU A 44 -5.62 -6.93 -12.28
C LEU A 44 -5.11 -7.68 -13.52
N HIS A 45 -4.33 -7.01 -14.38
CA HIS A 45 -3.73 -7.64 -15.55
C HIS A 45 -2.85 -8.85 -15.18
N ALA A 46 -2.08 -8.76 -14.09
CA ALA A 46 -1.27 -9.87 -13.61
C ALA A 46 -2.14 -11.06 -13.15
N ALA A 47 -3.20 -10.83 -12.37
CA ALA A 47 -4.13 -11.87 -11.94
C ALA A 47 -4.80 -12.56 -13.14
N VAL A 48 -5.29 -11.78 -14.12
CA VAL A 48 -5.88 -12.30 -15.36
C VAL A 48 -4.87 -13.11 -16.17
N SER A 49 -3.61 -12.65 -16.27
CA SER A 49 -2.56 -13.37 -16.99
C SER A 49 -2.21 -14.71 -16.32
N VAL A 50 -2.19 -14.77 -14.98
CA VAL A 50 -1.94 -16.01 -14.23
C VAL A 50 -3.14 -16.96 -14.36
N ALA A 51 -4.37 -16.45 -14.30
CA ALA A 51 -5.57 -17.24 -14.54
C ALA A 51 -5.55 -17.91 -15.93
N ALA A 52 -5.15 -17.16 -16.96
CA ALA A 52 -5.01 -17.68 -18.32
C ALA A 52 -3.97 -18.81 -18.41
N VAL A 53 -2.77 -18.62 -17.82
CA VAL A 53 -1.73 -19.66 -17.81
C VAL A 53 -2.21 -20.90 -17.06
N ALA A 54 -2.81 -20.73 -15.89
CA ALA A 54 -3.32 -21.83 -15.09
C ALA A 54 -4.42 -22.61 -15.82
N ALA A 55 -5.34 -21.92 -16.52
CA ALA A 55 -6.36 -22.54 -17.35
C ALA A 55 -5.77 -23.32 -18.55
N ALA A 56 -4.76 -22.76 -19.23
CA ALA A 56 -4.06 -23.43 -20.32
C ALA A 56 -3.33 -24.70 -19.84
N VAL A 57 -2.62 -24.62 -18.71
CA VAL A 57 -1.95 -25.78 -18.10
C VAL A 57 -2.96 -26.83 -17.67
N ALA A 58 -4.09 -26.44 -17.08
CA ALA A 58 -5.16 -27.36 -16.71
C ALA A 58 -5.72 -28.12 -17.91
N ALA A 59 -6.01 -27.41 -19.02
CA ALA A 59 -6.54 -28.02 -20.24
C ALA A 59 -5.56 -29.03 -20.86
N ILE A 60 -4.26 -28.69 -20.90
CA ILE A 60 -3.24 -29.56 -21.51
C ILE A 60 -2.94 -30.77 -20.63
N ALA A 61 -2.86 -30.60 -19.31
CA ALA A 61 -2.69 -31.72 -18.39
C ALA A 61 -3.90 -32.68 -18.47
N ALA A 62 -5.12 -32.14 -18.53
CA ALA A 62 -6.32 -32.96 -18.73
C ALA A 62 -6.32 -33.70 -20.09
N ALA A 63 -5.92 -33.03 -21.17
CA ALA A 63 -5.81 -33.66 -22.49
C ALA A 63 -4.72 -34.76 -22.51
N THR A 64 -3.59 -34.54 -21.86
CA THR A 64 -2.49 -35.50 -21.77
C THR A 64 -2.90 -36.74 -20.97
N ALA A 65 -3.59 -36.55 -19.84
CA ALA A 65 -4.18 -37.64 -19.07
C ALA A 65 -5.15 -38.50 -19.90
N ALA A 66 -6.01 -37.86 -20.71
CA ALA A 66 -6.96 -38.56 -21.57
C ALA A 66 -6.27 -39.39 -22.68
N THR A 67 -5.16 -38.91 -23.23
CA THR A 67 -4.40 -39.65 -24.26
C THR A 67 -3.55 -40.80 -23.70
N THR A 68 -3.08 -40.68 -22.45
CA THR A 68 -2.20 -41.68 -21.81
C THR A 68 -2.97 -42.82 -21.16
N SER A 69 -4.24 -42.61 -20.79
CA SER A 69 -5.12 -43.65 -20.21
C SER A 69 -5.47 -44.83 -21.13
N GLY A 70 -5.21 -44.74 -22.44
CA GLY A 70 -5.40 -45.84 -23.40
C GLY A 70 -4.21 -46.82 -23.51
N SER A 71 -3.07 -46.47 -22.91
CA SER A 71 -1.83 -47.23 -22.89
C SER A 71 -1.63 -47.80 -21.49
N GLY A 72 -1.92 -49.09 -21.28
CA GLY A 72 -1.94 -49.74 -19.95
C GLY A 72 -0.63 -49.73 -19.12
N LYS A 73 0.38 -48.95 -19.51
CA LYS A 73 1.67 -48.79 -18.84
C LYS A 73 1.85 -47.41 -18.15
N ASP A 74 1.00 -46.42 -18.43
CA ASP A 74 1.15 -45.02 -17.98
C ASP A 74 0.13 -44.55 -16.94
N ASP A 75 -0.45 -45.48 -16.16
CA ASP A 75 -1.49 -45.17 -15.16
C ASP A 75 -1.03 -44.18 -14.08
N ARG A 76 0.28 -44.16 -13.77
CA ARG A 76 0.88 -43.20 -12.84
C ARG A 76 1.03 -41.80 -13.45
N ALA A 77 1.38 -41.72 -14.74
CA ALA A 77 1.53 -40.45 -15.46
C ALA A 77 0.17 -39.77 -15.67
N ALA A 78 -0.85 -40.55 -16.06
CA ALA A 78 -2.22 -40.05 -16.18
C ALA A 78 -2.77 -39.52 -14.84
N ARG A 79 -2.52 -40.22 -13.72
CA ARG A 79 -2.90 -39.75 -12.38
C ARG A 79 -2.19 -38.46 -11.98
N THR A 80 -0.90 -38.32 -12.30
CA THR A 80 -0.17 -37.07 -12.03
C THR A 80 -0.69 -35.92 -12.89
N ASP A 81 -1.00 -36.17 -14.17
CA ASP A 81 -1.54 -35.14 -15.07
C ASP A 81 -2.94 -34.69 -14.64
N MET A 82 -3.81 -35.60 -14.19
CA MET A 82 -5.10 -35.22 -13.60
C MET A 82 -4.95 -34.40 -12.31
N ALA A 83 -3.98 -34.74 -11.46
CA ALA A 83 -3.69 -33.98 -10.24
C ALA A 83 -3.19 -32.56 -10.57
N VAL A 84 -2.30 -32.45 -11.56
CA VAL A 84 -1.83 -31.16 -12.09
C VAL A 84 -2.99 -30.36 -12.67
N ALA A 85 -3.87 -30.98 -13.45
CA ALA A 85 -5.05 -30.31 -14.00
C ALA A 85 -5.97 -29.76 -12.92
N SER A 86 -6.20 -30.55 -11.87
CA SER A 86 -7.04 -30.15 -10.72
C SER A 86 -6.42 -28.98 -9.95
N ALA A 87 -5.12 -29.05 -9.65
CA ALA A 87 -4.40 -27.97 -8.97
C ALA A 87 -4.39 -26.68 -9.80
N ALA A 88 -4.10 -26.77 -11.09
CA ALA A 88 -4.08 -25.63 -12.00
C ALA A 88 -5.48 -25.00 -12.15
N THR A 89 -6.56 -25.80 -12.14
CA THR A 89 -7.94 -25.30 -12.15
C THR A 89 -8.26 -24.49 -10.90
N LEU A 90 -7.83 -24.94 -9.71
CA LEU A 90 -8.00 -24.18 -8.46
C LEU A 90 -7.24 -22.85 -8.48
N VAL A 91 -6.00 -22.86 -8.98
CA VAL A 91 -5.21 -21.62 -9.14
C VAL A 91 -5.89 -20.66 -10.12
N ALA A 92 -6.43 -21.17 -11.24
CA ALA A 92 -7.18 -20.37 -12.20
C ALA A 92 -8.41 -19.73 -11.54
N ALA A 93 -9.20 -20.51 -10.80
CA ALA A 93 -10.38 -20.03 -10.09
C ALA A 93 -10.03 -18.92 -9.07
N HIS A 94 -9.02 -19.13 -8.22
CA HIS A 94 -8.59 -18.10 -7.27
C HIS A 94 -8.07 -16.84 -7.94
N CYS A 95 -7.38 -16.95 -9.08
CA CYS A 95 -6.92 -15.77 -9.82
C CYS A 95 -8.07 -15.00 -10.49
N VAL A 96 -9.12 -15.70 -10.93
CA VAL A 96 -10.36 -15.09 -11.44
C VAL A 96 -11.09 -14.36 -10.31
N GLU A 97 -11.29 -14.99 -9.15
CA GLU A 97 -11.90 -14.35 -7.97
C GLU A 97 -11.11 -13.11 -7.54
N ALA A 98 -9.77 -13.22 -7.53
CA ALA A 98 -8.90 -12.09 -7.23
C ALA A 98 -9.09 -10.97 -8.26
N ALA A 99 -9.15 -11.28 -9.56
CA ALA A 99 -9.39 -10.27 -10.61
C ALA A 99 -10.79 -9.62 -10.50
N GLU A 100 -11.83 -10.38 -10.17
CA GLU A 100 -13.20 -9.87 -9.95
C GLU A 100 -13.23 -8.91 -8.75
N SER A 101 -12.57 -9.26 -7.64
CA SER A 101 -12.46 -8.39 -6.45
C SER A 101 -11.76 -7.05 -6.75
N MET A 102 -10.99 -7.01 -7.84
CA MET A 102 -10.29 -5.83 -8.33
C MET A 102 -11.08 -5.05 -9.40
N GLY A 103 -12.29 -5.52 -9.76
CA GLY A 103 -13.19 -4.86 -10.70
C GLY A 103 -13.08 -5.34 -12.15
N ALA A 104 -12.50 -6.51 -12.42
CA ALA A 104 -12.55 -7.10 -13.75
C ALA A 104 -13.97 -7.56 -14.10
N GLU A 105 -14.40 -7.29 -15.34
CA GLU A 105 -15.71 -7.72 -15.83
C GLU A 105 -15.73 -9.23 -16.08
N ARG A 106 -16.78 -9.90 -15.61
CA ARG A 106 -16.93 -11.36 -15.71
C ARG A 106 -16.90 -11.87 -17.16
N GLU A 107 -17.44 -11.11 -18.11
CA GLU A 107 -17.40 -11.44 -19.54
C GLU A 107 -15.98 -11.40 -20.10
N HIS A 108 -15.19 -10.41 -19.70
CA HIS A 108 -13.77 -10.33 -20.08
C HIS A 108 -12.97 -11.52 -19.53
N LEU A 109 -13.20 -11.87 -18.26
CA LEU A 109 -12.54 -13.03 -17.63
C LEU A 109 -12.91 -14.35 -18.33
N ALA A 110 -14.20 -14.56 -18.61
CA ALA A 110 -14.69 -15.74 -19.32
C ALA A 110 -14.08 -15.83 -20.72
N SER A 111 -13.98 -14.72 -21.45
CA SER A 111 -13.35 -14.68 -22.77
C SER A 111 -11.85 -15.01 -22.72
N VAL A 112 -11.11 -14.47 -21.74
CA VAL A 112 -9.67 -14.73 -21.60
C VAL A 112 -9.41 -16.19 -21.23
N VAL A 113 -10.14 -16.72 -20.25
CA VAL A 113 -10.02 -18.13 -19.84
C VAL A 113 -10.44 -19.06 -20.97
N GLY A 114 -11.55 -18.76 -21.66
CA GLY A 114 -12.04 -19.52 -22.81
C GLY A 114 -11.04 -19.55 -23.98
N SER A 115 -10.31 -18.46 -24.22
CA SER A 115 -9.23 -18.45 -25.20
C SER A 115 -8.01 -19.25 -24.74
N ALA A 116 -7.66 -19.17 -23.45
CA ALA A 116 -6.47 -19.81 -22.91
C ALA A 116 -6.59 -21.34 -22.88
N VAL A 117 -7.77 -21.89 -22.62
CA VAL A 117 -7.99 -23.36 -22.66
C VAL A 117 -7.85 -23.96 -24.06
N ASN A 118 -7.90 -23.13 -25.12
CA ASN A 118 -7.72 -23.60 -26.50
C ASN A 118 -6.24 -23.61 -26.95
N VAL A 119 -5.32 -23.24 -26.07
CA VAL A 119 -3.87 -23.30 -26.32
C VAL A 119 -3.43 -24.76 -26.30
N ARG A 120 -2.73 -25.19 -27.36
CA ARG A 120 -2.32 -26.60 -27.54
C ARG A 120 -0.81 -26.78 -27.73
N THR A 121 -0.08 -25.71 -27.99
CA THR A 121 1.36 -25.82 -28.28
C THR A 121 2.19 -25.48 -27.04
N PRO A 122 3.27 -26.22 -26.75
CA PRO A 122 4.19 -25.88 -25.66
C PRO A 122 4.79 -24.48 -25.81
N GLY A 123 5.03 -24.01 -27.05
CA GLY A 123 5.54 -22.67 -27.34
C GLY A 123 4.59 -21.54 -26.91
N ASP A 124 3.28 -21.73 -27.10
CA ASP A 124 2.26 -20.79 -26.66
C ASP A 124 2.17 -20.74 -25.13
N ILE A 125 2.31 -21.87 -24.44
CA ILE A 125 2.34 -21.92 -22.96
C ILE A 125 3.54 -21.14 -22.44
N VAL A 126 4.73 -21.34 -23.02
CA VAL A 126 5.95 -20.61 -22.63
C VAL A 126 5.75 -19.11 -22.84
N THR A 127 5.13 -18.72 -23.95
CA THR A 127 4.80 -17.32 -24.25
C THR A 127 3.82 -16.73 -23.24
N LEU A 128 2.72 -17.42 -22.94
CA LEU A 128 1.73 -17.01 -21.94
C LEU A 128 2.34 -16.93 -20.54
N THR A 129 3.19 -17.89 -20.18
CA THR A 129 3.91 -17.91 -18.90
C THR A 129 4.87 -16.74 -18.79
N ALA A 130 5.61 -16.44 -19.86
CA ALA A 130 6.50 -15.28 -19.92
C ALA A 130 5.73 -13.95 -19.82
N ALA A 131 4.55 -13.86 -20.45
CA ALA A 131 3.66 -12.72 -20.34
C ALA A 131 3.14 -12.55 -18.91
N ALA A 132 2.67 -13.61 -18.26
CA ALA A 132 2.22 -13.60 -16.87
C ALA A 132 3.35 -13.21 -15.90
N ALA A 133 4.54 -13.78 -16.06
CA ALA A 133 5.71 -13.43 -15.25
C ALA A 133 6.09 -11.94 -15.41
N THR A 134 5.98 -11.40 -16.63
CA THR A 134 6.23 -9.99 -16.90
C THR A 134 5.16 -9.09 -16.29
N ALA A 135 3.89 -9.49 -16.36
CA ALA A 135 2.79 -8.78 -15.71
C ALA A 135 2.96 -8.75 -14.19
N LEU A 136 3.35 -9.87 -13.56
CA LEU A 136 3.64 -9.97 -12.12
C LEU A 136 4.79 -9.04 -11.71
N ARG A 137 5.90 -9.05 -12.45
CA ARG A 137 7.03 -8.13 -12.21
C ARG A 137 6.62 -6.66 -12.40
N GLY A 138 5.81 -6.38 -13.42
CA GLY A 138 5.26 -5.05 -13.68
C GLY A 138 4.37 -4.56 -12.53
N ALA A 139 3.47 -5.40 -12.06
CA ALA A 139 2.60 -5.13 -10.92
C ALA A 139 3.40 -4.90 -9.63
N ALA A 140 4.39 -5.77 -9.33
CA ALA A 140 5.27 -5.61 -8.18
C ALA A 140 6.06 -4.30 -8.24
N THR A 141 6.60 -3.95 -9.41
CA THR A 141 7.34 -2.70 -9.61
C THR A 141 6.44 -1.48 -9.43
N LEU A 142 5.22 -1.49 -9.98
CA LEU A 142 4.27 -0.37 -9.84
C LEU A 142 3.77 -0.24 -8.40
N LYS A 143 3.52 -1.36 -7.71
CA LYS A 143 3.20 -1.37 -6.28
C LYS A 143 4.36 -0.80 -5.46
N ALA A 144 5.59 -1.22 -5.75
CA ALA A 144 6.80 -0.70 -5.10
C ALA A 144 6.99 0.81 -5.37
N ARG A 145 6.68 1.32 -6.57
CA ARG A 145 6.71 2.76 -6.86
C ARG A 145 5.61 3.53 -6.14
N ALA A 146 4.38 3.02 -6.15
CA ALA A 146 3.29 3.62 -5.39
C ALA A 146 3.64 3.71 -3.90
N LEU A 147 4.32 2.70 -3.34
CA LEU A 147 4.85 2.68 -1.98
C LEU A 147 6.09 3.58 -1.81
N LYS A 148 7.00 3.63 -2.78
CA LYS A 148 8.21 4.47 -2.75
C LYS A 148 7.89 5.96 -2.87
N GLU A 149 6.87 6.36 -3.63
CA GLU A 149 6.32 7.72 -3.65
C GLU A 149 5.51 8.06 -2.38
N VAL A 150 5.19 7.06 -1.55
CA VAL A 150 4.75 7.29 -0.17
C VAL A 150 5.96 7.56 0.73
N TRP A 151 7.06 6.83 0.55
CA TRP A 151 8.32 6.95 1.31
C TRP A 151 9.18 8.18 0.94
N ASN A 152 9.27 8.57 -0.32
CA ASN A 152 10.04 9.73 -0.80
C ASN A 152 9.43 11.07 -0.34
N ILE A 153 8.13 11.09 -0.02
CA ILE A 153 7.47 12.25 0.60
C ILE A 153 7.78 12.32 2.11
N ALA A 154 8.11 11.18 2.74
CA ALA A 154 8.46 11.07 4.16
C ALA A 154 9.95 11.33 4.45
N ALA A 155 10.84 11.18 3.47
CA ALA A 155 12.28 11.45 3.63
C ALA A 155 12.67 12.95 3.66
N VAL A 156 11.71 13.88 3.53
CA VAL A 156 11.93 15.32 3.74
C VAL A 156 11.55 15.72 5.17
N ILE A 157 12.17 15.05 6.14
CA ILE A 157 12.45 15.63 7.45
C ILE A 157 13.96 15.51 7.61
N PRO A 158 14.73 16.62 7.65
CA PRO A 158 16.12 16.52 8.02
C PRO A 158 16.14 16.03 9.47
N VAL A 159 16.54 14.77 9.67
CA VAL A 159 17.16 14.39 10.93
C VAL A 159 18.50 15.12 10.90
N GLU A 160 18.54 16.26 11.60
CA GLU A 160 19.78 16.88 12.03
C GLU A 160 20.50 15.84 12.89
N LYS A 161 21.41 15.10 12.26
CA LYS A 161 22.38 14.26 12.94
C LYS A 161 23.43 15.21 13.50
N GLY A 162 23.35 15.46 14.81
CA GLY A 162 24.38 16.18 15.56
C GLY A 162 25.76 15.58 15.29
N GLY A 163 26.73 16.45 15.05
CA GLY A 163 28.07 16.09 14.64
C GLY A 163 28.91 15.52 15.78
N MET A 164 29.70 14.51 15.46
CA MET A 164 31.07 14.33 15.97
C MET A 164 31.90 13.75 14.82
N GLY A 165 33.11 14.30 14.66
CA GLY A 165 33.97 14.10 13.50
C GLY A 165 34.59 12.72 13.38
N GLY A 166 35.15 12.48 12.19
CA GLY A 166 35.96 11.31 11.88
C GLY A 166 36.09 11.12 10.38
N HIS A 167 37.21 11.59 9.83
CA HIS A 167 37.72 11.22 8.51
C HIS A 167 37.62 9.70 8.31
N HIS A 168 37.10 9.23 7.17
CA HIS A 168 37.90 8.39 6.26
C HIS A 168 37.20 8.16 4.92
N ASP A 169 38.07 8.11 3.92
CA ASP A 169 37.91 8.19 2.48
C ASP A 169 37.17 6.99 1.85
N HIS A 170 36.36 7.27 0.82
CA HIS A 170 35.72 6.27 -0.02
C HIS A 170 36.72 5.78 -1.08
N ARG A 171 37.28 4.57 -0.91
CA ARG A 171 37.87 3.83 -2.03
C ARG A 171 37.01 2.64 -2.41
N HIS A 172 36.51 2.71 -3.64
CA HIS A 172 35.98 1.58 -4.39
C HIS A 172 37.04 0.48 -4.55
N HIS A 173 36.68 -0.77 -4.27
CA HIS A 173 37.26 -1.91 -5.00
C HIS A 173 36.20 -2.98 -5.23
N LYS A 174 35.89 -3.22 -6.52
CA LYS A 174 35.29 -4.46 -7.00
C LYS A 174 36.20 -5.64 -6.65
N GLN A 175 35.66 -6.73 -6.13
CA GLN A 175 36.20 -8.06 -6.42
C GLN A 175 35.12 -9.15 -6.33
N HIS A 176 35.08 -9.95 -7.38
CA HIS A 176 34.41 -11.23 -7.53
C HIS A 176 35.03 -12.26 -6.57
N LYS A 177 34.21 -13.14 -5.97
CA LYS A 177 34.56 -14.56 -5.78
C LYS A 177 33.29 -15.40 -5.53
N GLU A 178 33.18 -16.49 -6.28
CA GLU A 178 32.13 -17.51 -6.20
C GLU A 178 32.42 -18.59 -5.13
N LEU A 179 31.35 -19.35 -4.79
CA LEU A 179 31.26 -20.70 -4.19
C LEU A 179 31.66 -20.80 -2.69
N ASP A 180 30.89 -21.40 -1.77
CA ASP A 180 30.19 -22.70 -1.80
C ASP A 180 28.97 -22.79 -0.86
N SER A 181 28.12 -23.78 -1.15
CA SER A 181 26.93 -24.24 -0.41
C SER A 181 27.20 -24.81 0.99
N ASN A 182 26.34 -24.52 1.97
CA ASN A 182 25.61 -25.55 2.74
C ASN A 182 24.54 -24.94 3.66
N GLY A 183 23.38 -25.60 3.71
CA GLY A 183 22.17 -25.09 4.34
C GLY A 183 22.08 -25.28 5.85
N SER A 184 21.12 -24.58 6.45
CA SER A 184 20.21 -25.16 7.45
C SER A 184 19.04 -24.21 7.74
N SER A 185 17.86 -24.81 7.78
CA SER A 185 16.66 -24.41 8.52
C SER A 185 16.00 -23.07 8.21
N PHE A 186 15.17 -23.07 7.16
CA PHE A 186 14.03 -22.15 7.04
C PHE A 186 12.85 -22.78 7.80
N SER A 187 12.60 -22.35 9.03
CA SER A 187 11.26 -22.39 9.64
C SER A 187 11.28 -21.70 11.00
N ASP A 188 10.25 -20.88 11.20
CA ASP A 188 9.73 -20.38 12.47
C ASP A 188 10.01 -18.92 12.90
N GLU A 189 10.18 -17.99 11.95
CA GLU A 189 10.25 -16.55 12.29
C GLU A 189 9.45 -15.63 11.35
N LEU A 190 8.32 -16.11 10.79
CA LEU A 190 7.48 -15.32 9.87
C LEU A 190 6.19 -14.76 10.50
N VAL A 191 5.93 -15.02 11.78
CA VAL A 191 4.65 -14.63 12.41
C VAL A 191 4.78 -13.37 13.29
N GLN A 192 5.97 -13.04 13.79
CA GLN A 192 6.17 -11.87 14.66
C GLN A 192 6.44 -10.56 13.90
N ASP A 193 6.93 -10.63 12.66
CA ASP A 193 7.29 -9.44 11.89
C ASP A 193 6.10 -8.76 11.17
N GLU A 194 5.01 -9.48 10.91
CA GLU A 194 3.81 -8.93 10.25
C GLU A 194 3.09 -7.90 11.14
N GLU A 195 3.01 -8.12 12.46
CA GLU A 195 2.42 -7.16 13.41
C GLU A 195 3.28 -5.91 13.58
N ASN A 196 4.61 -6.07 13.50
CA ASN A 196 5.54 -4.95 13.62
C ASN A 196 5.59 -4.11 12.32
N PHE A 197 5.48 -4.75 11.15
CA PHE A 197 5.46 -4.11 9.84
C PHE A 197 4.16 -3.33 9.58
N LEU A 198 2.98 -3.92 9.89
CA LEU A 198 1.69 -3.23 9.84
C LEU A 198 1.64 -2.06 10.84
N GLY A 199 2.24 -2.25 12.01
CA GLY A 199 2.38 -1.23 13.03
C GLY A 199 3.13 0.00 12.54
N LEU A 200 4.30 -0.17 11.91
CA LEU A 200 5.12 0.95 11.40
C LEU A 200 4.43 1.66 10.22
N CYS A 201 3.76 0.89 9.35
CA CYS A 201 2.97 1.45 8.25
C CYS A 201 1.82 2.33 8.75
N SER A 202 1.15 1.95 9.84
CA SER A 202 -0.01 2.69 10.36
C SER A 202 0.35 4.10 10.86
N GLN A 203 1.49 4.26 11.54
CA GLN A 203 1.93 5.55 12.07
C GLN A 203 2.18 6.58 10.95
N GLU A 204 2.82 6.16 9.88
CA GLU A 204 3.12 7.03 8.73
C GLU A 204 1.85 7.35 7.92
N LEU A 205 0.97 6.35 7.72
CA LEU A 205 -0.32 6.53 7.05
C LEU A 205 -1.21 7.54 7.80
N LEU A 206 -1.27 7.43 9.13
CA LEU A 206 -2.02 8.35 9.99
C LEU A 206 -1.44 9.77 9.95
N ALA A 207 -0.12 9.93 9.95
CA ALA A 207 0.54 11.23 9.94
C ALA A 207 0.35 11.97 8.59
N ARG A 208 0.36 11.24 7.48
CA ARG A 208 0.14 11.76 6.12
C ARG A 208 -1.25 12.37 5.95
N GLY A 209 -2.24 11.70 6.54
CA GLY A 209 -3.61 12.12 6.63
C GLY A 209 -4.49 11.80 5.42
N THR A 210 -5.72 11.39 5.71
CA THR A 210 -6.72 10.97 4.72
C THR A 210 -8.00 11.81 4.86
N GLU A 211 -8.87 11.76 3.86
CA GLU A 211 -10.17 12.44 3.92
C GLU A 211 -11.19 11.56 4.65
N LEU A 212 -11.58 11.99 5.85
CA LEU A 212 -12.65 11.35 6.62
C LEU A 212 -13.84 12.28 6.75
N LEU A 213 -15.02 11.68 6.81
CA LEU A 213 -16.24 12.40 7.13
C LEU A 213 -16.34 12.54 8.64
N LYS A 214 -16.46 13.78 9.13
CA LYS A 214 -16.50 14.11 10.56
C LYS A 214 -17.87 14.63 10.95
N ARG A 215 -18.45 14.10 12.03
CA ARG A 215 -19.72 14.60 12.58
C ARG A 215 -19.51 15.86 13.42
N THR A 216 -20.39 16.82 13.26
CA THR A 216 -20.45 18.03 14.09
C THR A 216 -21.32 17.78 15.33
N ARG A 217 -21.22 18.66 16.33
CA ARG A 217 -22.06 18.57 17.54
C ARG A 217 -23.56 18.67 17.23
N LYS A 218 -23.92 19.35 16.14
CA LYS A 218 -25.31 19.50 15.67
C LYS A 218 -25.74 18.39 14.70
N GLY A 219 -24.94 17.33 14.54
CA GLY A 219 -25.25 16.21 13.64
C GLY A 219 -24.85 16.40 12.17
N ALA A 220 -24.53 17.62 11.71
CA ALA A 220 -24.07 17.85 10.34
C ALA A 220 -22.72 17.15 10.05
N LEU A 221 -22.50 16.75 8.79
CA LEU A 221 -21.34 15.97 8.37
C LEU A 221 -20.39 16.81 7.50
N HIS A 222 -19.10 16.85 7.85
CA HIS A 222 -18.11 17.64 7.12
C HIS A 222 -16.90 16.79 6.74
N TRP A 223 -16.51 16.82 5.46
CA TRP A 223 -15.25 16.26 5.02
C TRP A 223 -14.08 17.04 5.64
N LYS A 224 -13.11 16.30 6.18
CA LYS A 224 -11.85 16.84 6.72
C LYS A 224 -10.69 16.01 6.22
N ILE A 225 -9.58 16.67 5.92
CA ILE A 225 -8.29 15.97 5.88
C ILE A 225 -7.85 15.77 7.32
N VAL A 226 -7.79 14.53 7.77
CA VAL A 226 -7.52 14.11 9.14
C VAL A 226 -6.15 13.45 9.18
N SER A 227 -5.29 13.88 10.10
CA SER A 227 -3.99 13.25 10.37
C SER A 227 -3.79 13.10 11.87
N VAL A 228 -3.23 11.98 12.32
CA VAL A 228 -2.85 11.73 13.71
C VAL A 228 -1.37 11.39 13.78
N TYR A 229 -0.63 12.02 14.70
CA TYR A 229 0.82 11.86 14.82
C TYR A 229 1.30 12.16 16.25
N ILE A 230 2.46 11.63 16.65
CA ILE A 230 3.12 11.99 17.91
C ILE A 230 3.95 13.26 17.69
N ASN A 231 3.77 14.30 18.51
CA ASN A 231 4.55 15.53 18.42
C ASN A 231 5.91 15.42 19.17
N ARG A 232 6.72 16.49 19.12
CA ARG A 232 8.01 16.54 19.83
C ARG A 232 7.89 16.41 21.36
N MET A 233 6.73 16.71 21.93
CA MET A 233 6.44 16.56 23.36
C MET A 233 5.93 15.15 23.72
N GLY A 234 5.94 14.20 22.77
CA GLY A 234 5.41 12.85 22.98
C GLY A 234 3.88 12.77 23.04
N LEU A 235 3.15 13.83 22.69
CA LEU A 235 1.69 13.85 22.71
C LEU A 235 1.11 13.40 21.37
N VAL A 236 0.07 12.56 21.41
CA VAL A 236 -0.71 12.17 20.23
C VAL A 236 -1.60 13.34 19.80
N MET A 237 -1.35 13.86 18.60
CA MET A 237 -2.01 15.03 18.05
C MET A 237 -2.93 14.65 16.90
N LEU A 238 -4.22 14.93 17.05
CA LEU A 238 -5.17 14.99 15.94
C LEU A 238 -5.09 16.35 15.27
N LYS A 239 -4.97 16.34 13.94
CA LYS A 239 -4.96 17.54 13.10
C LYS A 239 -5.98 17.37 11.99
N MET A 240 -6.94 18.29 11.95
CA MET A 240 -7.98 18.36 10.94
C MET A 240 -7.81 19.61 10.08
N LYS A 241 -7.98 19.48 8.77
CA LYS A 241 -8.00 20.60 7.83
C LYS A 241 -9.29 20.61 7.03
N SER A 242 -9.84 21.80 6.81
CA SER A 242 -11.00 22.04 5.95
C SER A 242 -10.56 22.47 4.56
N ARG A 243 -11.26 22.02 3.51
CA ARG A 243 -11.15 22.61 2.17
C ARG A 243 -12.15 23.77 2.08
N HIS A 244 -11.73 24.91 1.56
CA HIS A 244 -12.64 26.00 1.23
C HIS A 244 -12.75 26.12 -0.30
N VAL A 245 -13.89 26.65 -0.76
CA VAL A 245 -14.10 26.98 -2.17
C VAL A 245 -12.98 27.94 -2.62
N ALA A 246 -12.41 27.71 -3.80
CA ALA A 246 -11.16 28.30 -4.33
C ALA A 246 -9.83 27.66 -3.88
N GLY A 247 -9.84 26.49 -3.22
CA GLY A 247 -8.64 25.62 -3.12
C GLY A 247 -7.61 26.02 -2.07
N THR A 248 -7.77 27.17 -1.41
CA THR A 248 -6.98 27.55 -0.24
C THR A 248 -7.45 26.77 0.99
N ILE A 249 -6.55 26.01 1.62
CA ILE A 249 -6.82 25.34 2.90
C ILE A 249 -6.89 26.43 3.98
N THR A 250 -8.08 26.90 4.36
CA THR A 250 -8.17 28.08 5.24
C THR A 250 -8.38 27.78 6.74
N LYS A 251 -8.80 26.56 7.13
CA LYS A 251 -9.01 26.25 8.56
C LYS A 251 -8.37 24.94 9.00
N LYS A 252 -7.36 25.06 9.87
CA LYS A 252 -6.67 23.95 10.52
C LYS A 252 -6.99 23.97 12.01
N LYS A 253 -7.41 22.83 12.55
CA LYS A 253 -7.62 22.63 13.99
C LYS A 253 -6.73 21.47 14.45
N LYS A 254 -6.06 21.64 15.59
CA LYS A 254 -5.32 20.57 16.27
C LYS A 254 -5.93 20.31 17.64
N SER A 255 -5.84 19.09 18.13
CA SER A 255 -6.24 18.70 19.48
C SER A 255 -5.41 17.51 19.93
N VAL A 256 -5.08 17.44 21.22
CA VAL A 256 -4.45 16.26 21.82
C VAL A 256 -5.50 15.16 21.91
N VAL A 257 -5.16 13.94 21.49
CA VAL A 257 -5.98 12.73 21.61
C VAL A 257 -5.55 11.97 22.85
N THR A 258 -6.52 11.48 23.60
CA THR A 258 -6.29 10.67 24.81
C THR A 258 -6.79 9.25 24.65
N GLU A 259 -7.73 8.98 23.73
CA GLU A 259 -8.38 7.67 23.62
C GLU A 259 -9.04 7.46 22.24
N VAL A 260 -9.17 6.19 21.86
CA VAL A 260 -9.96 5.73 20.71
C VAL A 260 -11.26 5.09 21.23
N CYS A 261 -12.41 5.59 20.79
CA CYS A 261 -13.73 5.06 21.11
C CYS A 261 -14.24 4.22 19.92
N LYS A 262 -14.50 2.93 20.15
CA LYS A 262 -14.96 1.98 19.10
C LYS A 262 -16.47 1.78 19.10
N ASP A 263 -17.11 2.11 20.20
CA ASP A 263 -18.54 2.02 20.52
C ASP A 263 -19.35 3.21 19.95
N ILE A 264 -19.10 3.57 18.69
CA ILE A 264 -19.85 4.65 18.03
C ILE A 264 -21.04 4.05 17.28
N GLN A 265 -22.24 4.46 17.69
CA GLN A 265 -23.47 4.08 17.00
C GLN A 265 -23.47 4.58 15.55
N ALA A 266 -24.07 3.76 14.68
CA ALA A 266 -24.28 4.14 13.29
C ALA A 266 -25.06 5.45 13.21
N TRP A 267 -24.60 6.38 12.38
CA TRP A 267 -25.28 7.66 12.21
C TRP A 267 -26.60 7.46 11.46
N ALA A 268 -27.67 8.08 11.95
CA ALA A 268 -29.01 7.96 11.39
C ALA A 268 -29.04 8.22 9.87
N GLY A 269 -29.76 7.38 9.13
CA GLY A 269 -29.92 7.47 7.67
C GLY A 269 -28.70 7.07 6.84
N ARG A 270 -27.53 6.80 7.43
CA ARG A 270 -26.34 6.38 6.66
C ARG A 270 -26.41 4.95 6.15
N HIS A 271 -27.18 4.08 6.83
CA HIS A 271 -27.40 2.69 6.41
C HIS A 271 -28.24 2.58 5.13
N LEU A 272 -29.05 3.60 4.82
CA LEU A 272 -29.88 3.66 3.61
C LEU A 272 -29.10 4.07 2.35
N LEU A 273 -27.84 4.51 2.50
CA LEU A 273 -26.99 4.89 1.39
C LEU A 273 -26.29 3.65 0.82
N GLU A 274 -25.91 3.71 -0.45
CA GLU A 274 -25.09 2.67 -1.09
C GLU A 274 -23.81 2.40 -0.26
N GLY A 275 -23.54 1.11 -0.02
CA GLY A 275 -22.47 0.63 0.85
C GLY A 275 -22.70 0.91 2.34
N GLY A 276 -23.93 1.22 2.77
CA GLY A 276 -24.30 1.56 4.15
C GLY A 276 -23.85 0.53 5.19
N GLU A 277 -23.98 -0.76 4.86
CA GLU A 277 -23.63 -1.89 5.73
C GLU A 277 -22.11 -2.06 5.96
N GLN A 278 -21.29 -1.57 5.04
CA GLN A 278 -19.84 -1.63 5.11
C GLN A 278 -19.23 -0.46 5.90
N ARG A 279 -20.04 0.57 6.20
CA ARG A 279 -19.59 1.74 6.93
C ARG A 279 -19.32 1.37 8.38
N ARG A 280 -18.28 1.99 8.91
CA ARG A 280 -17.84 1.83 10.30
C ARG A 280 -17.58 3.19 10.91
N TYR A 281 -17.73 3.29 12.22
CA TYR A 281 -17.66 4.57 12.92
C TYR A 281 -16.74 4.45 14.12
N PHE A 282 -15.87 5.45 14.30
CA PHE A 282 -15.00 5.53 15.47
C PHE A 282 -14.92 6.96 15.98
N GLY A 283 -14.55 7.08 17.25
CA GLY A 283 -14.40 8.36 17.95
C GLY A 283 -12.97 8.55 18.41
N LEU A 284 -12.49 9.79 18.39
CA LEU A 284 -11.25 10.18 19.07
C LEU A 284 -11.60 11.11 20.23
N ARG A 285 -11.32 10.67 21.46
CA ARG A 285 -11.47 11.49 22.67
C ARG A 285 -10.29 12.44 22.77
N THR A 286 -10.59 13.73 22.92
CA THR A 286 -9.56 14.77 23.10
C THR A 286 -9.33 15.08 24.57
N ALA A 287 -8.22 15.74 24.90
CA ALA A 287 -7.93 16.22 26.26
C ALA A 287 -9.06 17.08 26.87
N GLU A 288 -9.85 17.78 26.04
CA GLU A 288 -11.05 18.52 26.46
C GLU A 288 -12.27 17.61 26.76
N ARG A 289 -12.06 16.29 26.94
CA ARG A 289 -13.08 15.23 27.09
C ARG A 289 -14.10 15.12 25.95
N ARG A 290 -13.92 15.87 24.86
CA ARG A 290 -14.78 15.83 23.68
C ARG A 290 -14.46 14.62 22.80
N VAL A 291 -15.48 13.87 22.39
CA VAL A 291 -15.36 12.85 21.34
C VAL A 291 -15.57 13.47 19.95
N ILE A 292 -14.68 13.16 19.02
CA ILE A 292 -14.80 13.56 17.62
C ILE A 292 -15.03 12.29 16.80
N GLU A 293 -16.24 12.16 16.25
CA GLU A 293 -16.66 10.99 15.50
C GLU A 293 -16.31 11.12 14.01
N PHE A 294 -15.90 9.98 13.43
CA PHE A 294 -15.55 9.81 12.03
C PHE A 294 -16.25 8.58 11.42
N GLU A 295 -16.51 8.64 10.12
CA GLU A 295 -16.99 7.51 9.31
C GLU A 295 -15.85 6.97 8.43
N CYS A 296 -15.73 5.65 8.40
CA CYS A 296 -14.90 4.86 7.49
C CYS A 296 -15.78 4.17 6.45
N ARG A 297 -15.23 3.97 5.25
CA ARG A 297 -15.94 3.33 4.13
C ARG A 297 -15.82 1.80 4.12
N SER A 298 -14.87 1.25 4.87
CA SER A 298 -14.63 -0.18 4.94
C SER A 298 -14.09 -0.60 6.31
N GLN A 299 -14.19 -1.89 6.60
CA GLN A 299 -13.60 -2.52 7.78
C GLN A 299 -12.09 -2.25 7.87
N ARG A 300 -11.37 -2.37 6.75
CA ARG A 300 -9.93 -2.13 6.68
C ARG A 300 -9.54 -0.69 7.04
N GLU A 301 -10.30 0.30 6.57
CA GLU A 301 -10.04 1.70 6.91
C GLU A 301 -10.28 1.93 8.42
N TYR A 302 -11.34 1.32 8.96
CA TYR A 302 -11.65 1.38 10.39
C TYR A 302 -10.55 0.77 11.27
N GLU A 303 -10.05 -0.41 10.92
CA GLU A 303 -8.95 -1.07 11.63
C GLU A 303 -7.67 -0.25 11.57
N MET A 304 -7.31 0.25 10.37
CA MET A 304 -6.13 1.11 10.19
C MET A 304 -6.18 2.35 11.09
N TRP A 305 -7.34 3.00 11.20
CA TRP A 305 -7.51 4.17 12.06
C TRP A 305 -7.52 3.82 13.55
N THR A 306 -8.32 2.83 13.95
CA THR A 306 -8.49 2.52 15.36
C THR A 306 -7.25 1.88 15.97
N GLN A 307 -6.69 0.85 15.32
CA GLN A 307 -5.49 0.16 15.80
C GLN A 307 -4.27 1.07 15.72
N GLY A 308 -4.11 1.82 14.63
CA GLY A 308 -2.97 2.73 14.47
C GLY A 308 -2.96 3.85 15.52
N VAL A 309 -4.12 4.46 15.83
CA VAL A 309 -4.18 5.50 16.86
C VAL A 309 -3.97 4.91 18.27
N SER A 310 -4.52 3.72 18.55
CA SER A 310 -4.25 3.00 19.80
C SER A 310 -2.75 2.73 19.98
N ARG A 311 -2.05 2.32 18.92
CA ARG A 311 -0.59 2.12 18.94
C ARG A 311 0.16 3.41 19.28
N LEU A 312 -0.22 4.54 18.66
CA LEU A 312 0.40 5.84 18.97
C LEU A 312 0.19 6.26 20.43
N LEU A 313 -0.99 5.97 20.99
CA LEU A 313 -1.28 6.24 22.40
C LEU A 313 -0.44 5.38 23.33
N ASN A 314 -0.23 4.09 23.02
CA ASN A 314 0.64 3.20 23.78
C ASN A 314 2.10 3.71 23.79
N ILE A 315 2.64 4.05 22.60
CA ILE A 315 4.01 4.61 22.47
C ILE A 315 4.15 5.92 23.27
N ALA A 316 3.13 6.78 23.24
CA ALA A 316 3.12 8.01 24.00
C ALA A 316 3.01 7.78 25.53
N GLY A 317 2.38 6.68 25.95
CA GLY A 317 2.28 6.26 27.34
C GLY A 317 3.59 5.73 27.90
N GLU A 318 4.26 4.82 27.17
CA GLU A 318 5.55 4.24 27.55
C GLU A 318 6.64 5.29 27.81
N ARG A 319 6.69 6.34 26.97
CA ARG A 319 7.64 7.45 27.14
C ARG A 319 7.43 8.27 28.41
N LYS A 320 6.24 8.25 29.01
CA LYS A 320 5.97 8.94 30.28
C LYS A 320 6.40 8.11 31.50
N HIS A 321 6.59 6.80 31.34
CA HIS A 321 7.07 5.93 32.41
C HIS A 321 8.61 5.86 32.47
N LEU A 322 9.30 6.25 31.39
CA LEU A 322 10.76 6.25 31.28
C LEU A 322 11.39 7.62 31.58
N ALA A 323 10.59 8.64 31.88
CA ALA A 323 11.01 10.01 32.20
C ALA A 323 10.54 10.38 33.60
#